data_AF-A0A0A3IYG5-F1
#
_entry.id   AF-A0A0A3IYG5-F1
#
_cell.length_a   1.000
_cell.length_b   1.000
_cell.length_c   1.000
_cell.angle_alpha   90.00
_cell.angle_beta   90.00
_cell.angle_gamma   90.00
#
_symmetry.space_group_name_H-M   'P 1'
#
loop_
_entity.id
_entity.type
_entity.pdbx_description
1 polymer ?
#
loop_
_entity_poly.entity_id
_entity_poly.type
_entity_poly.pdbx_seq_one_letter_code
_entity_poly.pdbx_strand_id
1 'polypeptide(L)' 'MDYYKLMLYVNILGICLPIALTYLVIANLIIGQPIYPSTVVILAFGYAVMIKWNTLFQELWQKWFGKEK' A
#
# COMPACT_ATOMS: atom_id res chain seq x y z
N MET A 1 -8.56 4.76 -23.64
CA MET A 1 -7.46 4.92 -22.66
C MET A 1 -6.69 3.61 -22.68
N ASP A 2 -5.41 3.62 -23.03
CA ASP A 2 -4.62 2.39 -23.17
C ASP A 2 -4.68 1.50 -21.92
N TYR A 3 -4.87 0.20 -22.13
CA TYR A 3 -4.92 -0.82 -21.08
C TYR A 3 -3.69 -0.75 -20.16
N TYR A 4 -2.54 -0.43 -20.75
CA TYR A 4 -1.27 -0.21 -20.06
C TYR A 4 -1.30 0.93 -19.04
N LYS A 5 -1.92 2.08 -19.40
CA LYS A 5 -2.06 3.21 -18.47
C LYS A 5 -2.96 2.85 -17.30
N LEU A 6 -4.05 2.13 -17.56
CA LEU A 6 -4.98 1.69 -16.52
C LEU A 6 -4.29 0.78 -15.50
N MET A 7 -3.49 -0.18 -15.98
CA MET A 7 -2.72 -1.08 -15.11
C MET A 7 -1.70 -0.32 -14.25
N LEU A 8 -1.04 0.70 -14.80
CA LEU A 8 -0.16 1.61 -14.07
C LEU A 8 -0.89 2.35 -12.94
N TYR A 9 -2.07 2.90 -13.23
CA TYR A 9 -2.89 3.58 -12.21
C TYR A 9 -3.34 2.63 -11.09
N VAL A 10 -3.76 1.40 -11.42
CA VAL A 10 -4.14 0.39 -10.42
C VAL A 10 -2.96 0.05 -9.50
N ASN A 11 -1.75 -0.10 -10.07
CA ASN A 11 -0.53 -0.32 -9.31
C ASN A 11 -0.20 0.84 -8.37
N ILE A 12 -0.33 2.09 -8.83
CA ILE A 12 -0.10 3.28 -8.00
C ILE A 12 -1.16 3.39 -6.89
N LEU A 13 -2.43 3.19 -7.22
CA LEU A 13 -3.53 3.20 -6.25
C LEU A 13 -3.37 2.09 -5.21
N GLY A 14 -2.90 0.91 -5.63
CA GLY A 14 -2.59 -0.20 -4.73
C GLY A 14 -1.47 0.09 -3.73
N ILE A 15 -0.58 1.05 -4.00
CA ILE A 15 0.43 1.54 -3.04
C ILE A 15 -0.16 2.62 -2.15
N CYS A 16 -0.87 3.57 -2.76
CA CYS A 16 -1.38 4.75 -2.07
C CYS A 16 -2.47 4.40 -1.05
N LEU A 17 -3.35 3.46 -1.39
CA LEU A 17 -4.47 3.06 -0.52
C LEU A 17 -4.01 2.50 0.83
N PRO A 18 -3.11 1.50 0.91
CA PRO A 18 -2.65 1.00 2.19
C PRO A 18 -1.90 2.06 2.99
N ILE A 19 -1.03 2.85 2.34
CA ILE A 19 -0.26 3.93 3.01
C ILE A 19 -1.21 4.97 3.63
N ALA A 20 -2.21 5.43 2.88
CA ALA A 20 -3.20 6.38 3.38
C ALA A 20 -3.98 5.79 4.56
N LEU A 21 -4.34 4.50 4.48
CA LEU A 21 -5.02 3.79 5.56
C LEU A 21 -4.13 3.69 6.82
N THR A 22 -2.83 3.43 6.67
CA THR A 22 -1.86 3.43 7.78
C THR A 22 -1.81 4.78 8.47
N TYR A 23 -1.76 5.87 7.69
CA TYR A 23 -1.79 7.23 8.22
C TYR A 23 -3.07 7.53 8.99
N LEU A 24 -4.23 7.11 8.47
CA LEU A 24 -5.51 7.26 9.16
C LEU A 24 -5.55 6.48 10.48
N VAL A 25 -5.02 5.26 10.50
CA VAL A 25 -4.92 4.46 11.73
C VAL A 25 -4.05 5.18 12.76
N ILE A 26 -2.89 5.71 12.35
CA ILE A 26 -1.98 6.46 13.24
C ILE A 26 -2.65 7.75 13.75
N ALA A 27 -3.30 8.52 12.86
CA ALA A 27 -4.00 9.75 13.24
C ALA A 27 -5.12 9.46 14.23
N ASN A 28 -5.92 8.40 14.00
CA ASN A 28 -6.96 7.98 14.92
C ASN A 28 -6.39 7.53 16.28
N LEU A 29 -5.22 6.89 16.28
CA LEU A 29 -4.53 6.49 17.51
C LEU A 29 -4.08 7.71 18.33
N ILE A 30 -3.60 8.77 17.66
CA ILE A 30 -3.21 10.04 18.31
C ILE A 30 -4.43 10.79 18.86
N ILE A 31 -5.55 10.81 18.12
CA ILE A 31 -6.79 11.49 18.51
C ILE A 31 -7.57 10.66 19.56
N GLY A 32 -7.15 9.43 19.85
CA GLY A 32 -7.83 8.53 20.79
C GLY A 32 -9.15 7.98 20.25
N GLN A 33 -9.32 7.95 18.92
CA GLN A 33 -10.48 7.37 18.26
C GLN A 33 -10.40 5.84 18.29
N PRO A 34 -11.54 5.15 18.47
CA PRO A 34 -11.57 3.69 18.49
C PRO A 34 -11.18 3.13 17.12
N ILE A 35 -10.14 2.29 17.10
CA ILE A 35 -9.71 1.57 15.90
C ILE A 35 -10.38 0.20 15.90
N TYR A 36 -11.20 -0.06 14.88
CA TYR A 36 -11.83 -1.36 14.73
C TYR A 36 -10.80 -2.40 14.25
N PRO A 37 -10.86 -3.65 14.76
CA PRO A 37 -9.95 -4.72 14.36
C PRO A 37 -10.09 -5.07 12.87
N SER A 38 -11.27 -4.86 12.27
CA SER A 38 -11.49 -5.01 10.82
C SER A 38 -10.58 -4.10 9.99
N THR A 39 -10.33 -2.87 10.44
CA THR A 39 -9.44 -1.92 9.76
C THR A 39 -8.00 -2.43 9.71
N VAL A 40 -7.54 -3.07 10.78
CA VAL A 40 -6.19 -3.67 10.84
C VAL A 40 -6.08 -4.88 9.91
N VAL A 41 -7.12 -5.71 9.83
CA VAL A 41 -7.16 -6.85 8.91
C VAL A 41 -7.15 -6.39 7.45
N ILE A 42 -7.94 -5.38 7.11
CA ILE A 42 -7.97 -4.79 5.76
C ILE A 42 -6.62 -4.16 5.42
N LEU A 43 -5.98 -3.48 6.38
CA LEU A 43 -4.65 -2.91 6.22
C LEU A 43 -3.62 -4.00 5.90
N ALA A 44 -3.58 -5.07 6.70
CA ALA A 44 -2.65 -6.18 6.53
C ALA A 44 -2.87 -6.88 5.17
N PHE A 45 -4.12 -7.10 4.78
CA PHE A 45 -4.46 -7.66 3.48
C PHE A 45 -4.05 -6.73 2.33
N GLY A 46 -4.29 -5.43 2.45
CA GLY A 46 -3.88 -4.42 1.49
C GLY A 46 -2.37 -4.39 1.27
N TYR A 47 -1.57 -4.50 2.34
CA TYR A 47 -0.12 -4.66 2.23
C TYR A 47 0.29 -5.98 1.59
N ALA A 48 -0.37 -7.10 1.92
CA ALA A 48 -0.08 -8.39 1.29
C ALA A 48 -0.34 -8.36 -0.23
N VAL A 49 -1.44 -7.73 -0.66
CA VAL A 49 -1.74 -7.52 -2.07
C VAL A 49 -0.73 -6.57 -2.71
N MET A 50 -0.38 -5.46 -2.05
CA MET A 50 0.66 -4.52 -2.54
C MET A 50 1.99 -5.25 -2.79
N ILE A 51 2.47 -6.06 -1.85
CA ILE A 51 3.76 -6.74 -1.97
C ILE A 51 3.73 -7.82 -3.06
N LYS A 52 2.62 -8.56 -3.18
CA LYS A 52 2.54 -9.74 -4.06
C LYS A 52 2.11 -9.43 -5.49
N TRP A 53 1.18 -8.50 -5.68
CA TRP A 53 0.56 -8.23 -6.99
C TRP A 53 1.14 -6.99 -7.68
N ASN A 54 1.78 -6.09 -6.93
CA ASN A 54 2.28 -4.87 -7.51
C ASN A 54 3.75 -4.98 -7.90
N THR A 55 4.00 -5.30 -9.16
CA THR A 55 5.35 -5.34 -9.76
C THR A 55 6.06 -3.99 -9.66
N LEU A 56 5.32 -2.89 -9.72
CA LEU A 56 5.88 -1.55 -9.60
C LEU A 56 6.45 -1.30 -8.19
N PHE A 57 5.75 -1.78 -7.16
CA PHE A 57 6.25 -1.70 -5.78
C PHE A 57 7.50 -2.57 -5.59
N GLN A 58 7.50 -3.78 -6.16
CA GLN A 58 8.68 -4.67 -6.13
C GLN A 58 9.90 -4.02 -6.80
N GLU A 59 9.73 -3.39 -7.97
CA GLU A 59 10.80 -2.67 -8.65
C GLU A 59 11.33 -1.48 -7.83
N LEU A 60 10.43 -0.68 -7.26
CA LEU A 60 10.81 0.45 -6.40
C LEU A 60 11.53 -0.05 -5.13
N TRP A 61 11.01 -1.11 -4.51
CA TRP A 61 11.62 -1.72 -3.33
C TRP A 61 13.00 -2.30 -3.62
N GLN A 62 13.17 -2.97 -4.77
CA GLN A 62 14.46 -3.44 -5.26
C GLN A 62 15.43 -2.29 -5.55
N LYS A 63 14.97 -1.18 -6.13
CA LYS A 63 15.83 0.00 -6.35
C LYS A 63 16.30 0.67 -5.07
N TRP A 64 15.46 0.65 -4.02
CA TRP A 64 15.73 1.38 -2.79
C TRP A 64 16.42 0.52 -1.71
N PHE A 65 16.11 -0.77 -1.66
CA PHE A 65 16.65 -1.72 -0.67
C PHE A 65 17.43 -2.89 -1.28
N GLY A 66 17.32 -3.10 -2.59
CA GLY A 66 18.16 -4.08 -3.28
C GLY A 66 19.58 -3.54 -3.34
N LYS A 67 20.50 -4.30 -2.73
CA LYS A 67 21.94 -4.12 -2.89
C LYS A 67 22.25 -4.03 -4.39
N GLU A 68 22.75 -2.87 -4.79
CA GLU A 68 23.60 -2.74 -5.98
C GLU A 68 24.69 -3.81 -5.85
N LYS A 69 24.64 -4.82 -6.71
CA LYS A 69 25.74 -5.74 -6.94
C LYS A 69 26.42 -5.33 -8.23
#